data_AF-E4ZEA8-F1
#
_entry.id   AF-E4ZEA8-F1
#
_cell.length_a   1.000
_cell.length_b   1.000
_cell.length_c   1.000
_cell.angle_alpha   90.00
_cell.angle_beta   90.00
_cell.angle_gamma   90.00
#
_symmetry.space_group_name_H-M   'P 1'
#
loop_
_entity.id
_entity.type
_entity.pdbx_description
1 polymer ?
#
loop_
_entity_poly.entity_id
_entity_poly.type
_entity_poly.pdbx_seq_one_letter_code
_entity_poly.pdbx_strand_id
1 'polypeptide(L)'
;MYWDDKTGIIVIQDKNSNDRGAAFRPVSGEQYTAIQIVGGDNIVRHKLYILESYQGKDGNFEYIREADGKINHRLFVPNRQFPEK
;
A
#
# COMPACT_ATOMS: atom_id res chain seq x y z
N MET A 1 0.30 -6.01 -9.30
CA MET A 1 0.15 -5.97 -7.83
C MET A 1 -0.78 -7.08 -7.39
N TYR A 2 -0.47 -7.78 -6.30
CA TYR A 2 -1.38 -8.72 -5.64
C TYR A 2 -1.17 -8.67 -4.13
N TRP A 3 -2.18 -9.06 -3.35
CA TRP A 3 -2.05 -9.21 -1.90
C TRP A 3 -1.56 -10.63 -1.58
N ASP A 4 -0.51 -10.78 -0.78
CA ASP A 4 -0.07 -12.08 -0.29
C ASP A 4 -0.75 -12.37 1.06
N ASP A 5 -1.79 -13.21 1.02
CA ASP A 5 -2.54 -13.61 2.21
C ASP A 5 -1.69 -14.39 3.23
N LYS A 6 -0.54 -14.98 2.84
CA LYS A 6 0.36 -15.67 3.78
C LYS A 6 1.16 -14.71 4.64
N THR A 7 1.54 -13.58 4.07
CA THR A 7 2.42 -12.59 4.71
C THR A 7 1.70 -11.31 5.12
N GLY A 8 0.48 -11.08 4.65
CA GLY A 8 -0.31 -9.89 4.94
C GLY A 8 0.26 -8.61 4.31
N ILE A 9 0.95 -8.71 3.17
CA ILE A 9 1.58 -7.58 2.48
C ILE A 9 1.13 -7.49 1.03
N ILE A 10 1.26 -6.29 0.45
CA ILE A 10 1.03 -6.05 -0.97
C ILE A 10 2.31 -6.32 -1.75
N VAL A 11 2.24 -7.15 -2.79
CA VAL A 11 3.33 -7.44 -3.71
C VAL A 11 3.13 -6.67 -5.00
N ILE A 12 4.11 -5.84 -5.42
CA ILE A 12 4.10 -5.16 -6.72
C ILE A 12 4.89 -6.02 -7.72
N GLN A 13 4.19 -6.86 -8.49
CA GLN A 13 4.81 -7.50 -9.65
C GLN A 13 5.08 -6.47 -10.76
N ASP A 14 6.30 -5.94 -10.84
CA ASP A 14 6.84 -5.43 -12.10
C ASP A 14 7.35 -6.62 -12.92
N LYS A 15 6.84 -6.77 -14.15
CA LYS A 15 7.20 -7.86 -15.07
C LYS A 15 8.48 -7.57 -15.88
N ASN A 16 8.98 -6.33 -15.82
CA ASN A 16 10.15 -5.88 -16.57
C ASN A 16 11.38 -5.65 -15.68
N SER A 17 11.25 -5.78 -14.35
CA SER A 17 12.41 -5.85 -13.46
C SER A 17 12.93 -7.29 -13.42
N ASN A 18 14.24 -7.48 -13.64
CA ASN A 18 14.90 -8.76 -13.33
C ASN A 18 14.82 -9.11 -11.83
N ASP A 19 14.39 -8.16 -10.99
CA ASP A 19 14.01 -8.34 -9.60
C ASP A 19 12.56 -8.83 -9.47
N ARG A 20 12.27 -10.03 -9.98
CA ARG A 20 11.15 -10.94 -9.63
C ARG A 20 9.78 -10.32 -9.27
N GLY A 21 9.43 -9.16 -9.83
CA GLY A 21 8.41 -8.32 -9.24
C GLY A 21 8.83 -7.86 -7.84
N ALA A 22 8.98 -6.56 -7.63
CA ALA A 22 9.16 -5.98 -6.31
C ALA A 22 7.95 -6.32 -5.41
N ALA A 23 7.94 -7.52 -4.83
CA ALA A 23 7.24 -7.73 -3.58
C ALA A 23 7.71 -6.61 -2.67
N PHE A 24 6.80 -5.71 -2.28
CA PHE A 24 7.04 -4.85 -1.14
C PHE A 24 7.01 -5.79 0.06
N ARG A 25 8.08 -6.56 0.19
CA ARG A 25 8.58 -7.05 1.44
C ARG A 25 9.10 -5.76 2.03
N PRO A 26 8.42 -5.17 3.03
CA PRO A 26 8.98 -4.00 3.67
C PRO A 26 10.40 -4.39 4.07
N VAL A 27 11.38 -3.78 3.42
CA VAL A 27 12.78 -4.00 3.76
C VAL A 27 12.86 -3.57 5.21
N SER A 28 13.51 -4.34 6.07
CA SER A 28 13.63 -3.98 7.49
C SER A 28 14.14 -2.53 7.61
N GLY A 29 13.26 -1.58 7.94
CA GLY A 29 13.56 -0.15 7.95
C GLY A 29 12.52 0.77 7.28
N GLU A 30 11.72 0.30 6.32
CA GLU A 30 10.64 1.09 5.74
C GLU A 30 9.40 1.13 6.65
N GLN A 31 8.87 2.32 6.91
CA GLN A 31 7.66 2.48 7.72
C GLN A 31 6.42 2.33 6.84
N TYR A 32 5.72 1.22 7.03
CA TYR A 32 4.42 0.96 6.42
C TYR A 32 3.38 0.78 7.53
N THR A 33 2.12 1.11 7.22
CA THR A 33 1.00 0.87 8.13
C THR A 33 -0.18 0.36 7.33
N ALA A 34 -0.74 -0.77 7.77
CA ALA A 34 -1.98 -1.31 7.24
C ALA A 34 -3.09 -1.14 8.28
N ILE A 35 -4.22 -0.57 7.87
CA ILE A 35 -5.43 -0.44 8.69
C ILE A 35 -6.64 -1.01 7.97
N GLN A 36 -7.70 -1.27 8.71
CA GLN A 36 -9.02 -1.51 8.14
C GLN A 36 -9.77 -0.18 8.04
N ILE A 37 -10.47 0.01 6.92
CA ILE A 37 -11.39 1.12 6.70
C ILE A 37 -12.76 0.58 6.31
N VAL A 38 -13.81 1.32 6.68
CA VAL A 38 -15.17 1.06 6.20
C VAL A 38 -15.45 2.07 5.09
N GLY A 39 -15.77 1.58 3.88
CA GLY A 39 -16.18 2.44 2.77
C GLY A 39 -17.56 3.06 3.02
N GLY A 40 -17.92 4.09 2.24
CA GLY A 40 -19.27 4.68 2.29
C GLY A 40 -20.39 3.69 1.90
N ASP A 41 -20.02 2.56 1.32
CA ASP A 41 -20.85 1.41 1.00
C ASP A 41 -20.95 0.36 2.13
N ASN A 42 -20.42 0.65 3.32
CA ASN A 42 -20.31 -0.24 4.48
C ASN A 42 -19.45 -1.51 4.25
N ILE A 43 -18.63 -1.55 3.21
CA ILE A 43 -17.72 -2.66 2.96
C ILE A 43 -16.37 -2.39 3.64
N VAL A 44 -15.93 -3.37 4.43
CA VAL A 44 -14.61 -3.36 5.08
C VAL A 44 -13.51 -3.61 4.05
N ARG A 45 -12.49 -2.77 4.07
CA ARG A 45 -11.33 -2.83 3.17
C ARG A 45 -10.05 -2.66 3.95
N HIS A 46 -8.94 -3.09 3.36
CA HIS A 46 -7.62 -2.82 3.92
C HIS A 46 -7.00 -1.64 3.20
N LYS A 47 -6.44 -0.70 3.97
CA LYS A 47 -5.69 0.43 3.43
C LYS A 47 -4.24 0.35 3.89
N LEU A 48 -3.32 0.38 2.93
CA LEU A 48 -1.88 0.43 3.16
C LEU A 48 -1.36 1.85 2.96
N TYR A 49 -0.51 2.28 3.86
CA TYR A 49 0.27 3.52 3.81
C TYR A 49 1.75 3.16 3.73
N ILE A 50 2.47 3.79 2.80
CA ILE A 50 3.92 3.68 2.65
C ILE A 50 4.49 5.09 2.63
N LEU A 51 5.31 5.45 3.61
CA LEU A 51 5.94 6.76 3.68
C LEU A 51 7.13 6.82 2.72
N GLU A 52 7.05 7.69 1.72
CA GLU A 52 8.12 7.90 0.72
C GLU A 52 8.16 9.35 0.22
N SER A 53 9.25 9.70 -0.47
CA SER A 53 9.36 10.96 -1.21
C SER A 53 9.02 10.74 -2.68
N TYR A 54 8.11 11.55 -3.22
CA TYR A 54 7.76 11.53 -4.65
C TYR A 54 7.82 12.94 -5.22
N GLN A 55 8.58 13.11 -6.30
CA GLN A 55 8.79 14.40 -6.98
C GLN A 55 9.25 15.51 -6.03
N GLY A 56 10.15 15.19 -5.10
CA GLY A 56 10.70 16.14 -4.12
C GLY A 56 9.74 16.54 -3.01
N LYS A 57 8.67 15.77 -2.81
CA LYS A 57 7.72 15.94 -1.70
C LYS A 57 7.65 14.68 -0.88
N ASP A 58 7.74 14.82 0.43
CA ASP A 58 7.51 13.70 1.34
C ASP A 58 6.01 13.48 1.55
N GLY A 59 5.59 12.23 1.61
CA GLY A 59 4.18 11.87 1.75
C GLY A 59 3.98 10.37 1.82
N ASN A 60 2.71 9.97 1.70
CA ASN A 60 2.35 8.56 1.70
C ASN A 60 1.88 8.12 0.31
N PHE A 61 2.34 6.96 -0.11
CA PHE A 61 1.60 6.17 -1.07
C PHE A 61 0.50 5.39 -0.35
N GLU A 62 -0.73 5.55 -0.83
CA GLU A 62 -1.90 4.89 -0.31
C GLU A 62 -2.39 3.83 -1.32
N TYR A 63 -2.73 2.65 -0.79
CA TYR A 63 -3.36 1.57 -1.55
C TYR A 63 -4.56 1.03 -0.78
N ILE A 64 -5.61 0.67 -1.50
CA ILE A 64 -6.82 0.06 -0.93
C ILE A 64 -7.01 -1.30 -1.59
N ARG A 65 -7.11 -2.35 -0.76
CA ARG A 65 -7.60 -3.66 -1.17
C ARG A 65 -9.11 -3.69 -1.02
N GLU A 66 -9.78 -3.80 -2.16
CA GLU A 66 -11.22 -4.03 -2.25
C GLU A 66 -11.58 -5.42 -1.70
N ALA A 67 -12.86 -5.62 -1.35
CA ALA A 67 -13.33 -6.90 -0.83
C ALA A 67 -13.18 -8.07 -1.84
N ASP A 68 -13.20 -7.76 -3.14
CA ASP A 68 -12.95 -8.73 -4.21
C ASP A 68 -11.46 -9.03 -4.44
N GLY A 69 -10.58 -8.46 -3.61
CA GLY A 69 -9.14 -8.63 -3.66
C GLY A 69 -8.44 -7.75 -4.69
N LYS A 70 -9.16 -6.96 -5.50
CA LYS A 70 -8.52 -5.97 -6.36
C LYS A 70 -7.86 -4.88 -5.52
N ILE A 71 -6.74 -4.38 -6.02
CA ILE A 71 -6.02 -3.26 -5.40
C ILE A 71 -6.16 -2.07 -6.34
N ASN A 72 -6.51 -0.92 -5.78
CA ASN A 72 -6.63 0.32 -6.55
C ASN A 72 -5.27 0.81 -7.08
N HIS A 73 -5.31 1.80 -7.97
CA HIS A 73 -4.11 2.47 -8.44
C HIS A 73 -3.52 3.34 -7.33
N ARG A 74 -2.18 3.32 -7.23
CA ARG A 74 -1.36 4.08 -6.29
C ARG A 74 -1.77 5.55 -6.23
N LEU A 75 -2.18 6.02 -5.05
CA LEU A 75 -2.41 7.45 -4.78
C LEU A 75 -1.25 8.00 -3.96
N PHE A 76 -0.62 9.08 -4.42
CA PHE A 76 0.35 9.82 -3.61
C PHE A 76 -0.34 10.95 -2.86
N VAL A 77 -0.17 10.99 -1.54
CA VAL A 77 -0.71 12.03 -0.67
C VAL A 77 0.46 12.77 0.00
N PRO A 78 0.82 13.98 -0.45
CA PRO A 78 1.90 14.75 0.14
C PRO A 78 1.56 15.20 1.57
N ASN A 79 2.59 15.39 2.40
CA ASN A 79 2.50 15.99 3.74
C ASN A 79 1.62 15.24 4.75
N ARG A 80 1.29 13.96 4.52
CA ARG A 80 0.47 13.17 5.47
C ARG A 80 1.38 12.34 6.37
N GLN A 81 1.28 12.53 7.69
CA GLN A 81 1.78 11.55 8.67
C GLN A 81 0.68 10.48 8.89
N PHE A 82 1.04 9.32 9.42
CA PHE A 82 0.13 8.18 9.62
C PHE A 82 -1.25 8.61 10.16
N PRO A 83 -2.35 7.95 9.75
CA PRO A 83 -3.62 8.18 10.43
C PRO A 83 -3.41 7.96 11.94
N GLU A 84 -3.77 8.97 12.74
CA GLU A 84 -3.77 8.85 14.20
C GLU A 84 -4.61 7.63 14.59
N LYS A 85 -4.07 6.80 15.49
CA LYS A 85 -4.65 5.53 15.91
C LYS A 85 -5.99 5.69 16.60
#